data_AF-A0A397FJ57-F1
#
_entry.id   AF-A0A397FJ57-F1
#
_cell.length_a   1.000
_cell.length_b   1.000
_cell.length_c   1.000
_cell.angle_alpha   90.00
_cell.angle_beta   90.00
_cell.angle_gamma   90.00
#
_symmetry.space_group_name_H-M   'P 1'
#
loop_
_entity.id
_entity.type
_entity.pdbx_description
1 polymer ?
#
loop_
_entity_poly.entity_id
_entity_poly.type
_entity_poly.pdbx_seq_one_letter_code
_entity_poly.pdbx_strand_id
1 'polypeptide(L)'
;MNQYELTDAFSQIQNLLNESNKLISDLAPWELTKKGDIILLNHTLNYLSNGIKIIAFLLNCIVSQTSKKILATFNIDNEKINWDNCLDFNFMNGIKVNPLVRHLYEPLK
;
A
#
# COMPACT_ATOMS: atom_id res chain seq x y z
N MET A 1 -17.81 -6.80 -7.17
CA MET A 1 -18.22 -5.87 -8.25
C MET A 1 -19.43 -6.43 -9.02
N ASN A 2 -20.51 -6.82 -8.33
CA ASN A 2 -21.62 -7.54 -8.97
C ASN A 2 -22.72 -6.61 -9.52
N GLN A 3 -22.62 -5.30 -9.29
CA GLN A 3 -23.64 -4.30 -9.66
C GLN A 3 -23.10 -3.15 -10.54
N TYR A 4 -21.92 -3.30 -11.18
CA TYR A 4 -21.27 -2.24 -11.97
C TYR A 4 -20.98 -0.92 -11.21
N GLU A 5 -21.02 -0.94 -9.88
CA GLU A 5 -20.76 0.21 -9.00
C GLU A 5 -19.25 0.48 -8.84
N LEU A 6 -18.57 0.76 -9.96
CA LEU A 6 -17.13 1.06 -9.97
C LEU A 6 -16.81 2.31 -9.15
N THR A 7 -17.72 3.29 -9.11
CA THR A 7 -17.56 4.51 -8.32
C THR A 7 -17.54 4.22 -6.83
N ASP A 8 -18.43 3.36 -6.34
CA ASP A 8 -18.44 2.99 -4.92
C ASP A 8 -17.20 2.18 -4.55
N ALA A 9 -16.82 1.21 -5.40
CA ALA A 9 -15.58 0.45 -5.21
C ALA A 9 -14.34 1.37 -5.15
N PHE A 10 -14.28 2.39 -6.00
CA PHE A 10 -13.20 3.38 -5.97
C PHE A 10 -13.23 4.23 -4.70
N SER A 11 -14.42 4.65 -4.25
CA SER A 11 -14.61 5.36 -2.98
C SER A 11 -14.06 4.55 -1.80
N GLN A 12 -14.31 3.23 -1.76
CA GLN A 12 -13.77 2.36 -0.72
C GLN A 12 -12.23 2.26 -0.76
N ILE A 13 -11.64 2.21 -1.96
CA ILE A 13 -10.17 2.24 -2.13
C ILE A 13 -9.61 3.58 -1.63
N GLN A 14 -10.29 4.69 -1.93
CA GLN A 14 -9.87 6.01 -1.49
C GLN A 14 -9.99 6.18 0.03
N ASN A 15 -11.02 5.60 0.65
CA ASN A 15 -11.13 5.54 2.11
C ASN A 15 -9.95 4.79 2.73
N LEU A 16 -9.58 3.62 2.19
CA LEU A 16 -8.42 2.86 2.67
C LEU A 16 -7.11 3.66 2.53
N LEU A 17 -6.95 4.41 1.44
CA LEU A 17 -5.82 5.31 1.24
C LEU A 17 -5.78 6.43 2.30
N ASN A 18 -6.93 7.05 2.57
CA ASN A 18 -7.04 8.12 3.56
C ASN A 18 -6.75 7.63 4.98
N GLU A 19 -7.31 6.47 5.37
CA GLU A 19 -7.02 5.87 6.68
C GLU A 19 -5.55 5.46 6.82
N SER A 20 -4.92 5.00 5.74
CA SER A 20 -3.47 4.73 5.73
C SER A 20 -2.66 6.01 5.94
N ASN A 21 -3.03 7.12 5.30
CA ASN A 21 -2.38 8.42 5.51
C ASN A 21 -2.60 8.97 6.93
N LYS A 22 -3.80 8.76 7.47
CA LYS A 22 -4.13 9.13 8.85
C LYS A 22 -3.28 8.34 9.85
N LEU A 23 -3.09 7.04 9.63
CA LEU A 23 -2.22 6.20 10.46
C LEU A 23 -0.78 6.74 10.53
N ILE A 24 -0.24 7.24 9.41
CA ILE A 24 1.09 7.90 9.39
C ILE A 24 1.10 9.13 10.29
N SER A 25 0.04 9.95 10.21
CA SER A 25 -0.08 11.19 10.97
C SER A 25 -0.25 10.93 12.47
N ASP A 26 -1.10 9.96 12.83
CA ASP A 26 -1.45 9.64 14.21
C ASP A 26 -0.29 8.97 14.95
N LEU A 27 0.42 8.04 14.30
CA LEU A 27 1.52 7.30 14.93
C LEU A 27 2.88 7.97 14.74
N ALA A 28 3.03 8.86 13.76
CA ALA A 28 4.27 9.59 13.44
C ALA A 28 5.52 8.69 13.55
N PRO A 29 5.76 7.77 12.59
CA PRO A 29 6.82 6.76 12.68
C PRO A 29 8.22 7.31 13.02
N TRP A 30 8.53 8.52 12.56
CA TRP A 30 9.79 9.21 12.87
C TRP A 30 9.96 9.55 14.35
N GLU A 31 8.86 9.80 15.09
CA GLU A 31 8.90 10.00 16.53
C GLU A 31 9.02 8.68 17.29
N LEU A 32 8.39 7.60 16.81
CA LEU A 32 8.55 6.25 17.40
C LEU A 32 10.00 5.78 17.33
N THR A 33 10.68 6.02 16.20
CA THR A 33 12.11 5.75 16.05
C THR A 33 12.95 6.49 17.09
N LYS A 34 12.66 7.77 17.34
CA LYS A 34 13.39 8.58 18.34
C LYS A 34 13.14 8.09 19.77
N LYS A 35 11.94 7.60 20.07
CA LYS A 35 11.58 7.03 21.38
C LYS A 35 12.15 5.62 21.61
N GLY A 36 12.66 4.97 20.57
CA GLY A 36 13.19 3.62 20.64
C GLY A 36 12.13 2.52 20.68
N ASP A 37 10.87 2.84 20.36
CA ASP A 37 9.78 1.86 20.30
C ASP A 37 9.77 1.14 18.94
N ILE A 38 10.75 0.25 18.78
CA ILE A 38 11.01 -0.47 17.53
C ILE A 38 9.86 -1.44 17.20
N ILE A 39 9.21 -2.01 18.21
CA ILE A 39 8.12 -2.98 18.01
C ILE A 39 6.91 -2.27 17.38
N LEU A 40 6.46 -1.17 17.98
CA LEU A 40 5.33 -0.41 17.46
C LEU A 40 5.64 0.21 16.10
N LEU A 41 6.88 0.68 15.91
CA LEU A 41 7.36 1.16 14.60
C LEU A 41 7.24 0.08 13.53
N ASN A 42 7.74 -1.12 13.79
CA ASN A 42 7.70 -2.23 12.83
C ASN A 42 6.26 -2.62 12.50
N HIS A 43 5.38 -2.70 13.49
CA HIS A 43 3.95 -2.94 13.23
C HIS A 43 3.36 -1.84 12.35
N THR A 44 3.59 -0.56 12.68
CA THR A 44 3.08 0.59 11.93
C THR A 44 3.51 0.52 10.47
N LEU A 45 4.81 0.33 10.20
CA LEU A 45 5.35 0.23 8.85
C LEU A 45 4.84 -1.00 8.10
N ASN A 46 4.62 -2.12 8.79
CA ASN A 46 4.05 -3.31 8.19
C ASN A 46 2.58 -3.11 7.80
N TYR A 47 1.78 -2.48 8.65
CA TYR A 47 0.38 -2.13 8.34
C TYR A 47 0.29 -1.19 7.14
N LEU A 48 1.11 -0.14 7.11
CA LEU A 48 1.16 0.81 6.00
C LEU A 48 1.56 0.13 4.69
N SER A 49 2.59 -0.70 4.72
CA SER A 49 3.08 -1.41 3.53
C SER A 49 2.03 -2.39 2.99
N ASN A 50 1.34 -3.10 3.87
CA ASN A 50 0.22 -3.98 3.48
C ASN A 50 -0.98 -3.19 2.95
N GLY A 51 -1.30 -2.03 3.54
CA GLY A 51 -2.34 -1.14 3.02
C GLY A 51 -2.07 -0.72 1.58
N ILE A 52 -0.84 -0.28 1.29
CA ILE A 52 -0.42 0.10 -0.07
C ILE A 52 -0.45 -1.11 -1.02
N LYS A 53 -0.03 -2.30 -0.57
CA LYS A 53 -0.13 -3.55 -1.34
C LYS A 53 -1.58 -3.86 -1.75
N ILE A 54 -2.51 -3.81 -0.80
CA ILE A 54 -3.94 -4.06 -1.05
C ILE A 54 -4.49 -3.03 -2.03
N ILE A 55 -4.19 -1.74 -1.82
CA ILE A 55 -4.60 -0.66 -2.72
C ILE A 55 -4.06 -0.89 -4.13
N ALA A 56 -2.78 -1.25 -4.28
CA ALA A 56 -2.18 -1.52 -5.58
C ALA A 56 -2.88 -2.69 -6.29
N PHE A 57 -3.15 -3.80 -5.56
CA PHE A 57 -3.87 -4.94 -6.10
C PHE A 57 -5.28 -4.55 -6.60
N LEU A 58 -6.05 -3.80 -5.79
CA LEU A 58 -7.40 -3.35 -6.15
C LEU A 58 -7.39 -2.36 -7.33
N LEU A 59 -6.41 -1.46 -7.36
CA LEU A 59 -6.24 -0.50 -8.46
C LEU A 59 -5.77 -1.15 -9.77
N ASN A 60 -5.27 -2.39 -9.75
CA ASN A 60 -4.74 -3.05 -10.95
C ASN A 60 -5.78 -3.16 -12.07
N CYS A 61 -7.07 -3.32 -11.72
CA CYS A 61 -8.17 -3.39 -12.69
C CYS A 61 -8.50 -2.03 -13.34
N ILE A 62 -8.06 -0.90 -12.76
CA ILE A 62 -8.35 0.45 -13.23
C ILE A 62 -7.09 1.10 -13.83
N VAL A 63 -5.97 1.04 -13.10
CA VAL A 63 -4.69 1.67 -13.43
C VAL A 63 -3.56 0.65 -13.31
N SER A 64 -3.58 -0.36 -14.19
CA SER A 64 -2.66 -1.50 -14.17
C SER A 64 -1.17 -1.10 -14.22
N GLN A 65 -0.82 -0.07 -15.00
CA GLN A 65 0.57 0.40 -15.10
C GLN A 65 1.10 0.94 -13.76
N THR A 66 0.30 1.76 -13.07
CA THR A 66 0.71 2.35 -11.79
C THR A 66 0.70 1.31 -10.68
N SER A 67 -0.29 0.43 -10.66
CA SER A 67 -0.32 -0.72 -9.74
C SER A 67 0.96 -1.55 -9.83
N LYS A 68 1.38 -1.94 -11.04
CA LYS A 68 2.62 -2.68 -11.27
C LYS A 68 3.86 -1.93 -10.79
N LYS A 69 3.93 -0.61 -10.99
CA LYS A 69 5.04 0.22 -10.47
C LYS A 69 5.08 0.23 -8.93
N ILE A 70 3.93 0.33 -8.29
CA ILE A 70 3.84 0.28 -6.82
C ILE A 70 4.32 -1.09 -6.32
N LEU A 71 3.81 -2.18 -6.87
CA LEU A 71 4.22 -3.55 -6.47
C LEU A 71 5.71 -3.80 -6.71
N ALA A 72 6.26 -3.33 -7.83
CA ALA A 72 7.70 -3.43 -8.12
C ALA A 72 8.57 -2.65 -7.11
N THR A 73 8.06 -1.54 -6.57
CA THR A 73 8.74 -0.78 -5.50
C THR A 73 8.87 -1.62 -4.24
N PHE A 74 7.84 -2.41 -3.92
CA PHE A 74 7.89 -3.38 -2.83
C PHE A 74 8.54 -4.71 -3.22
N ASN A 75 9.15 -4.83 -4.41
CA ASN A 75 9.76 -6.06 -4.90
C ASN A 75 8.79 -7.26 -4.94
N ILE A 76 7.52 -6.99 -5.25
CA ILE A 76 6.46 -7.99 -5.35
C ILE A 76 6.10 -8.21 -6.82
N ASP A 77 6.13 -9.47 -7.25
CA ASP A 77 5.61 -9.85 -8.55
C ASP A 77 4.08 -9.79 -8.52
N ASN A 78 3.48 -9.10 -9.49
CA ASN A 78 2.03 -8.94 -9.59
C ASN A 78 1.27 -10.28 -9.68
N GLU A 79 1.90 -11.33 -10.20
CA GLU A 79 1.31 -12.67 -10.32
C GLU A 79 1.23 -13.42 -8.98
N LYS A 80 2.00 -12.98 -7.96
CA LYS A 80 1.99 -13.61 -6.63
C LYS A 80 0.84 -13.13 -5.75
N ILE A 81 0.17 -12.02 -6.10
CA ILE A 81 -0.97 -11.50 -5.33
C ILE A 81 -2.28 -11.92 -6.01
N ASN A 82 -3.16 -12.51 -5.22
CA ASN A 82 -4.51 -12.90 -5.62
C ASN A 82 -5.51 -12.57 -4.50
N TRP A 83 -6.80 -12.82 -4.73
CA TRP A 83 -7.84 -12.53 -3.75
C TRP A 83 -7.72 -13.35 -2.46
N ASP A 84 -7.09 -14.53 -2.51
CA ASP A 84 -6.94 -15.40 -1.35
C ASP A 84 -5.82 -14.93 -0.41
N ASN A 85 -4.80 -14.26 -0.95
CA ASN A 85 -3.62 -13.83 -0.19
C ASN A 85 -3.45 -12.31 -0.05
N CYS A 86 -4.30 -11.49 -0.68
CA CYS A 86 -4.15 -10.04 -0.61
C CYS A 86 -4.27 -9.51 0.82
N LEU A 87 -5.07 -10.18 1.66
CA LEU A 87 -5.27 -9.86 3.07
C LEU A 87 -4.26 -10.54 4.02
N ASP A 88 -3.28 -11.28 3.50
CA ASP A 88 -2.21 -11.84 4.35
C ASP A 88 -1.17 -10.75 4.67
N PHE A 89 -1.15 -10.31 5.93
CA PHE A 89 -0.21 -9.30 6.42
C PHE A 89 1.21 -9.83 6.61
N ASN A 90 1.38 -11.15 6.70
CA ASN A 90 2.70 -11.78 6.81
C ASN A 90 3.46 -11.77 5.48
N PHE A 91 2.76 -11.55 4.36
CA PHE A 91 3.36 -11.50 3.03
C PHE A 91 4.50 -10.49 2.94
N MET A 92 4.38 -9.34 3.62
CA MET A 92 5.38 -8.27 3.57
C MET A 92 6.61 -8.50 4.46
N ASN A 93 6.59 -9.55 5.29
CA ASN A 93 7.67 -9.78 6.26
C ASN A 93 8.97 -10.17 5.56
N GLY A 94 10.04 -9.41 5.84
CA GLY A 94 11.37 -9.70 5.30
C GLY A 94 11.57 -9.29 3.83
N ILE A 95 10.57 -8.66 3.20
CA ILE A 95 10.71 -8.15 1.84
C ILE A 95 11.52 -6.85 1.84
N LYS A 96 12.56 -6.80 1.00
CA LYS A 96 13.36 -5.59 0.79
C LYS A 96 12.63 -4.65 -0.17
N VAL A 97 12.44 -3.41 0.25
CA VAL A 97 11.85 -2.34 -0.57
C VAL A 97 12.92 -1.74 -1.47
N ASN A 98 12.59 -1.56 -2.75
CA ASN A 98 13.43 -0.90 -3.73
C ASN A 98 13.21 0.62 -3.67
N PRO A 99 14.27 1.43 -3.78
CA PRO A 99 14.12 2.88 -3.83
C PRO A 99 13.36 3.30 -5.09
N LEU A 100 12.44 4.25 -4.94
CA LEU A 100 11.73 4.86 -6.08
C LEU A 100 12.71 5.65 -6.94
N VAL A 101 12.83 5.26 -8.21
CA VAL A 101 13.67 5.95 -9.20
C VAL A 101 12.98 7.21 -9.76
N ARG A 102 11.64 7.23 -9.75
CA ARG A 102 10.82 8.35 -10.25
C ARG A 102 9.50 8.43 -9.46
N HIS A 103 8.92 9.63 -9.39
CA HIS A 103 7.56 9.80 -8.85
C HIS A 103 6.55 8.92 -9.60
N LEU A 104 5.61 8.34 -8.84
CA LEU A 104 4.56 7.47 -9.39
C LEU A 104 3.62 8.23 -10.34
N TYR A 105 3.27 9.46 -9.95
CA TYR A 105 2.50 10.40 -10.75
C TYR A 105 3.34 11.64 -10.98
N GLU A 106 3.43 12.06 -12.24
CA GLU A 106 4.10 13.31 -12.60
C GLU A 106 3.11 14.47 -12.45
N PRO A 107 3.56 15.64 -11.95
CA PRO A 107 2.70 16.81 -11.91
C PRO A 107 2.28 17.19 -13.34
N LEU A 108 1.00 17.51 -13.51
CA LEU A 108 0.48 18.04 -14.77
C LEU A 108 1.17 19.39 -15.02
N LYS A 109 1.82 19.52 -16.18
CA LYS A 109 2.47 20.76 -16.62
C LYS A 109 1.43 21.81 -17.00
#